data_AF-A0A7V9S5J9-F1
#
_entry.id   AF-A0A7V9S5J9-F1
#
_cell.length_a   1.000
_cell.length_b   1.000
_cell.length_c   1.000
_cell.angle_alpha   90.00
_cell.angle_beta   90.00
_cell.angle_gamma   90.00
#
_symmetry.space_group_name_H-M   'P 1'
#
loop_
_entity.id
_entity.type
_entity.pdbx_description
1 polymer ?
#
loop_
_entity_poly.entity_id
_entity_poly.type
_entity_poly.pdbx_seq_one_letter_code
_entity_poly.pdbx_strand_id
1 'polypeptide(L)'
;MFSIHKLLGQDEKFFDLLEASAQQADSSVHHLVALLERLEKHDSPASLEEFVHSRRKDKEITQQLTEQLCKTFITPLEREDIQALAAALYKIPKTVEKIGERILICPEDLHGRSFRKQVELLDQAAEAVLAMVKTLRKGTDIATAREM
;
A
#
# COMPACT_ATOMS: atom_id res chain seq x y z
N MET A 1 -23.67 -10.66 27.43
CA MET A 1 -23.06 -11.92 26.96
C MET A 1 -21.89 -11.59 26.05
N PHE A 2 -20.66 -11.87 26.48
CA PHE A 2 -19.47 -11.77 25.63
C PHE A 2 -19.47 -12.98 24.70
N SER A 3 -19.61 -12.76 23.39
CA SER A 3 -19.54 -13.83 22.40
C SER A 3 -18.09 -13.99 21.95
N ILE A 4 -17.50 -15.16 22.20
CA ILE A 4 -16.13 -15.50 21.78
C ILE A 4 -15.97 -15.36 20.26
N HIS A 5 -17.04 -15.61 19.51
CA HIS A 5 -17.09 -15.41 18.05
C HIS A 5 -16.87 -13.95 17.64
N LYS A 6 -17.32 -12.99 18.47
CA LYS A 6 -17.15 -11.55 18.23
C LYS A 6 -15.74 -11.08 18.56
N LEU A 7 -15.04 -11.79 19.44
CA LEU A 7 -13.62 -11.55 19.75
C LEU A 7 -12.73 -12.11 18.63
N LEU A 8 -12.93 -13.38 18.23
CA LEU A 8 -12.13 -14.01 17.16
C LEU A 8 -12.32 -13.36 15.78
N GLY A 9 -13.53 -12.87 15.47
CA GLY A 9 -13.79 -12.18 14.20
C GLY A 9 -13.22 -10.76 14.11
N GLN A 10 -12.79 -10.16 15.23
CA GLN A 10 -12.13 -8.84 15.23
C GLN A 10 -10.67 -8.93 14.78
N ASP A 11 -10.00 -10.05 15.03
CA ASP A 11 -8.60 -10.26 14.66
C ASP A 11 -8.43 -10.33 13.14
N GLU A 12 -9.32 -11.04 12.43
CA GLU A 12 -9.33 -11.12 10.97
C GLU A 12 -9.45 -9.74 10.32
N LYS A 13 -10.24 -8.84 10.93
CA LYS A 13 -10.48 -7.50 10.38
C LYS A 13 -9.21 -6.64 10.35
N PHE A 14 -8.30 -6.79 11.32
CA PHE A 14 -7.03 -6.05 11.30
C PHE A 14 -6.16 -6.49 10.12
N PHE A 15 -6.07 -7.80 9.89
CA PHE A 15 -5.34 -8.34 8.75
C PHE A 15 -5.98 -7.93 7.42
N ASP A 16 -7.30 -8.02 7.29
CA ASP A 16 -8.01 -7.58 6.08
C ASP A 16 -7.72 -6.11 5.74
N LEU A 17 -7.70 -5.24 6.75
CA LEU A 17 -7.40 -3.81 6.56
C LEU A 17 -5.93 -3.57 6.18
N LEU A 18 -4.99 -4.27 6.81
CA LEU A 18 -3.56 -4.17 6.47
C LEU A 18 -3.28 -4.70 5.06
N GLU A 19 -3.86 -5.84 4.70
CA GLU A 19 -3.75 -6.43 3.35
C GLU A 19 -4.36 -5.50 2.30
N ALA A 20 -5.51 -4.89 2.59
CA ALA A 20 -6.14 -3.92 1.69
C ALA A 20 -5.27 -2.66 1.51
N SER A 21 -4.66 -2.14 2.58
CA SER A 21 -3.73 -0.99 2.52
C SER A 21 -2.50 -1.34 1.69
N ALA A 22 -1.89 -2.51 1.93
CA ALA A 22 -0.75 -2.99 1.14
C ALA A 22 -1.13 -3.18 -0.34
N GLN A 23 -2.35 -3.63 -0.64
CA GLN A 23 -2.82 -3.74 -2.02
C GLN A 23 -2.98 -2.37 -2.69
N GLN A 24 -3.42 -1.33 -1.96
CA GLN A 24 -3.46 0.04 -2.51
C GLN A 24 -2.05 0.59 -2.75
N ALA A 25 -1.09 0.26 -1.89
CA ALA A 25 0.31 0.62 -2.09
C ALA A 25 0.87 -0.01 -3.37
N ASP A 26 0.69 -1.32 -3.54
CA ASP A 26 1.05 -2.08 -4.75
C ASP A 26 0.38 -1.53 -6.02
N SER A 27 -0.95 -1.38 -6.02
CA SER A 27 -1.70 -0.78 -7.14
C SER A 27 -1.17 0.60 -7.51
N SER A 28 -0.82 1.44 -6.53
CA SER A 28 -0.29 2.77 -6.80
C SER A 28 1.03 2.75 -7.57
N VAL A 29 1.90 1.77 -7.28
CA VAL A 29 3.17 1.61 -7.99
C VAL A 29 2.93 1.13 -9.42
N HIS A 30 2.00 0.20 -9.64
CA HIS A 30 1.57 -0.20 -10.98
C HIS A 30 1.02 0.99 -11.81
N HIS A 31 0.29 1.93 -11.19
CA HIS A 31 -0.14 3.16 -11.87
C HIS A 31 1.07 4.03 -12.30
N LEU A 32 2.14 4.07 -11.50
CA LEU A 32 3.37 4.77 -11.86
C LEU A 32 4.12 4.10 -13.01
N VAL A 33 4.18 2.77 -13.02
CA VAL A 33 4.72 1.99 -14.16
C VAL A 33 3.98 2.36 -15.44
N ALA A 34 2.64 2.28 -15.41
CA ALA A 34 1.79 2.59 -16.56
C ALA A 34 1.95 4.04 -17.04
N LEU A 35 2.08 5.00 -16.10
CA LEU A 35 2.33 6.40 -16.44
C LEU A 35 3.64 6.58 -17.23
N LEU A 36 4.73 5.97 -16.75
CA LEU A 36 6.04 6.08 -17.41
C LEU A 36 6.05 5.41 -18.79
N GLU A 37 5.42 4.24 -18.93
CA GLU A 37 5.31 3.56 -20.22
C GLU A 37 4.53 4.39 -21.26
N ARG A 38 3.48 5.09 -20.84
CA ARG A 38 2.71 5.98 -21.71
C ARG A 38 3.53 7.20 -22.15
N LEU A 39 4.34 7.75 -21.24
CA LEU A 39 5.24 8.86 -21.54
C LEU A 39 6.33 8.46 -22.54
N GLU A 40 6.91 7.26 -22.41
CA GLU A 40 7.85 6.71 -23.38
C GLU A 40 7.23 6.56 -24.79
N LYS A 41 5.92 6.26 -24.87
CA LYS A 41 5.17 6.10 -26.12
C LYS A 41 4.63 7.40 -26.70
N HIS A 42 4.80 8.53 -26.00
CA HIS A 42 4.15 9.82 -26.34
C HIS A 42 2.62 9.71 -26.48
N ASP A 43 1.98 8.86 -25.68
CA ASP A 43 0.53 8.68 -25.69
C ASP A 43 -0.22 9.85 -25.03
N SER A 44 -1.53 9.95 -25.31
CA SER A 44 -2.48 10.93 -24.75
C SER A 44 -2.30 11.20 -23.25
N PRO A 45 -2.64 12.42 -22.77
CA PRO A 45 -2.37 12.88 -21.41
C PRO A 45 -2.85 11.86 -20.39
N ALA A 46 -1.94 11.42 -19.52
CA ALA A 46 -2.27 10.51 -18.45
C ALA A 46 -3.04 11.26 -17.35
N SER A 47 -4.09 10.64 -16.82
CA SER A 47 -4.89 11.18 -15.72
C SER A 47 -4.30 10.79 -14.37
N LEU A 48 -4.46 11.64 -13.36
CA LEU A 48 -4.11 11.36 -11.97
C LEU A 48 -5.21 10.61 -11.21
N GLU A 49 -6.35 10.34 -11.84
CA GLU A 49 -7.52 9.76 -11.17
C GLU A 49 -7.20 8.47 -10.42
N GLU A 50 -6.41 7.58 -11.01
CA GLU A 50 -6.04 6.29 -10.41
C GLU A 50 -5.15 6.46 -9.17
N PHE A 51 -4.19 7.39 -9.20
CA PHE A 51 -3.36 7.74 -8.06
C PHE A 51 -4.18 8.34 -6.92
N VAL A 52 -5.05 9.30 -7.26
CA VAL A 52 -5.96 9.95 -6.31
C VAL A 52 -6.89 8.94 -5.68
N HIS A 53 -7.43 8.00 -6.47
CA HIS A 53 -8.30 6.92 -6.01
C HIS A 53 -7.57 6.04 -5.00
N SER A 54 -6.39 5.52 -5.36
CA SER A 54 -5.59 4.64 -4.49
C SER A 54 -5.23 5.33 -3.18
N ARG A 55 -4.75 6.59 -3.20
CA ARG A 55 -4.44 7.34 -1.98
C ARG A 55 -5.69 7.56 -1.11
N ARG A 56 -6.82 7.95 -1.71
CA ARG A 56 -8.06 8.17 -0.94
C ARG A 56 -8.54 6.88 -0.30
N LYS A 57 -8.49 5.78 -1.03
CA LYS A 57 -8.91 4.47 -0.52
C LYS A 57 -8.04 4.03 0.64
N ASP A 58 -6.73 4.17 0.53
CA ASP A 58 -5.81 3.82 1.61
C ASP A 58 -5.99 4.74 2.84
N LYS A 59 -6.28 6.03 2.62
CA LYS A 59 -6.64 6.95 3.72
C LYS A 59 -7.88 6.48 4.48
N GLU A 60 -8.92 6.04 3.76
CA GLU A 60 -10.13 5.46 4.38
C GLU A 60 -9.81 4.20 5.18
N ILE A 61 -8.99 3.30 4.61
CA ILE A 61 -8.57 2.05 5.27
C ILE A 61 -7.79 2.36 6.56
N THR A 62 -6.82 3.27 6.49
CA THR A 62 -6.01 3.70 7.64
C THR A 62 -6.87 4.32 8.74
N GLN A 63 -7.88 5.12 8.37
CA GLN A 63 -8.85 5.68 9.32
C GLN A 63 -9.67 4.56 9.98
N GLN A 64 -10.20 3.62 9.20
CA GLN A 64 -10.97 2.50 9.74
C GLN A 64 -10.15 1.63 10.68
N LEU A 65 -8.88 1.36 10.35
CA LEU A 65 -7.96 0.60 11.20
C LEU A 65 -7.68 1.34 12.51
N THR A 66 -7.41 2.64 12.45
CA THR A 66 -7.25 3.48 13.66
C THR A 66 -8.50 3.42 14.54
N GLU A 67 -9.69 3.51 13.95
CA GLU A 67 -10.95 3.39 14.68
C GLU A 67 -11.15 2.01 15.32
N GLN A 68 -10.75 0.93 14.63
CA GLN A 68 -10.80 -0.42 15.21
C GLN A 68 -9.85 -0.52 16.41
N LEU A 69 -8.62 -0.03 16.31
CA LEU A 69 -7.65 -0.06 17.42
C LEU A 69 -8.15 0.70 18.65
N CYS A 70 -8.87 1.81 18.47
CA CYS A 70 -9.49 2.56 19.57
C CYS A 70 -10.67 1.84 20.23
N LYS A 71 -11.37 0.96 19.50
CA LYS A 71 -12.59 0.26 19.96
C LYS A 71 -12.32 -1.15 20.47
N THR A 72 -11.13 -1.67 20.24
CA THR A 72 -10.77 -3.06 20.52
C THR A 72 -9.71 -3.15 21.61
N PHE A 73 -10.01 -3.94 22.64
CA PHE A 73 -9.11 -4.12 23.80
C PHE A 73 -7.99 -5.13 23.52
N ILE A 74 -8.31 -6.25 22.85
CA ILE A 74 -7.37 -7.33 22.51
C ILE A 74 -7.08 -7.27 21.01
N THR A 75 -5.81 -7.18 20.63
CA THR A 75 -5.37 -7.12 19.23
C THR A 75 -4.51 -8.34 18.88
N PRO A 76 -4.45 -8.75 17.59
CA PRO A 76 -3.70 -9.95 17.18
C PRO A 76 -2.18 -9.73 17.18
N LEU A 77 -1.74 -8.47 17.16
CA LEU A 77 -0.36 -8.01 17.27
C LEU A 77 -0.32 -6.81 18.22
N GLU A 78 0.88 -6.36 18.59
CA GLU A 78 1.06 -5.13 19.36
C GLU A 78 0.41 -3.93 18.64
N ARG A 79 -0.37 -3.14 19.38
CA ARG A 79 -1.19 -2.06 18.82
C ARG A 79 -0.34 -1.02 18.09
N GLU A 80 0.80 -0.68 18.69
CA GLU A 80 1.76 0.29 18.19
C GLU A 80 2.35 -0.17 16.85
N ASP A 81 2.62 -1.47 16.70
CA ASP A 81 3.15 -2.06 15.47
C ASP A 81 2.11 -2.07 14.35
N ILE A 82 0.86 -2.41 14.66
CA ILE A 82 -0.25 -2.33 13.68
C ILE A 82 -0.39 -0.88 13.17
N GLN A 83 -0.38 0.10 14.07
CA GLN A 83 -0.50 1.51 13.71
C GLN A 83 0.72 2.00 12.91
N ALA A 84 1.94 1.59 13.29
CA ALA A 84 3.17 1.93 12.58
C ALA A 84 3.19 1.35 11.16
N LEU A 85 2.79 0.08 11.01
CA LEU A 85 2.70 -0.59 9.72
C LEU A 85 1.66 0.09 8.82
N ALA A 86 0.45 0.35 9.31
CA ALA A 86 -0.57 1.06 8.55
C ALA A 86 -0.10 2.46 8.10
N ALA A 87 0.58 3.20 8.98
CA ALA A 87 1.14 4.50 8.64
C ALA A 87 2.28 4.41 7.62
N ALA A 88 3.06 3.32 7.62
CA ALA A 88 4.10 3.07 6.62
C ALA A 88 3.49 2.73 5.25
N LEU A 89 2.51 1.82 5.20
CA LEU A 89 1.81 1.44 3.97
C LEU A 89 1.15 2.67 3.32
N TYR A 90 0.39 3.47 4.07
CA TYR A 90 -0.25 4.70 3.58
C TYR A 90 0.71 5.73 2.99
N LYS A 91 1.97 5.78 3.44
CA LYS A 91 2.96 6.70 2.87
C LYS A 91 3.33 6.35 1.43
N ILE A 92 3.18 5.10 1.01
CA ILE A 92 3.55 4.64 -0.34
C ILE A 92 2.66 5.30 -1.40
N PRO A 93 1.32 5.08 -1.43
CA PRO A 93 0.47 5.69 -2.46
C PRO A 93 0.47 7.22 -2.39
N LYS A 94 0.61 7.80 -1.18
CA LYS A 94 0.77 9.24 -1.01
C LYS A 94 2.05 9.78 -1.66
N THR A 95 3.14 9.03 -1.63
CA THR A 95 4.40 9.43 -2.25
C THR A 95 4.37 9.19 -3.76
N VAL A 96 3.80 8.06 -4.18
CA VAL A 96 3.66 7.71 -5.59
C VAL A 96 2.75 8.70 -6.34
N GLU A 97 1.62 9.12 -5.76
CA GLU A 97 0.77 10.17 -6.32
C GLU A 97 1.56 11.48 -6.53
N LYS A 98 2.36 11.90 -5.55
CA LYS A 98 3.20 13.11 -5.68
C LYS A 98 4.26 12.99 -6.78
N ILE A 99 4.78 11.78 -7.00
CA ILE A 99 5.71 11.52 -8.10
C ILE A 99 4.96 11.67 -9.43
N GLY A 100 3.79 11.03 -9.58
CA GLY A 100 2.95 11.15 -10.76
C GLY A 100 2.54 12.60 -11.06
N GLU A 101 2.11 13.35 -10.04
CA GLU A 101 1.82 14.79 -10.14
C GLU A 101 2.99 15.58 -10.72
N ARG A 102 4.20 15.38 -10.19
CA ARG A 102 5.41 16.10 -10.65
C ARG A 102 5.81 15.73 -12.07
N ILE A 103 5.68 14.46 -12.44
CA ILE A 103 5.95 13.98 -13.79
C ILE A 103 5.02 14.66 -14.80
N LEU A 104 3.73 14.80 -14.47
CA LEU A 104 2.75 15.44 -15.36
C LEU A 104 2.88 16.96 -15.43
N ILE A 105 3.45 17.61 -14.41
CA ILE A 105 3.74 19.06 -14.45
C ILE A 105 4.89 19.37 -15.42
N CYS A 106 5.94 18.53 -15.43
CA CYS A 106 7.13 18.75 -16.26
C CYS A 106 7.54 17.47 -17.05
N PRO A 107 6.72 16.99 -18.01
CA PRO A 107 7.03 15.76 -18.74
C PRO A 107 8.30 15.90 -19.62
N GLU A 108 8.55 17.10 -20.14
CA GLU A 108 9.70 17.37 -21.02
C GLU A 108 11.05 17.22 -20.31
N ASP A 109 11.11 17.47 -18.99
CA ASP A 109 12.33 17.35 -18.19
C ASP A 109 12.80 15.88 -18.04
N LEU A 110 11.89 14.93 -18.30
CA LEU A 110 12.18 13.50 -18.30
C LEU A 110 12.66 12.99 -19.67
N HIS A 111 12.59 13.78 -20.74
CA HIS A 111 13.04 13.36 -22.06
C HIS A 111 14.51 12.93 -22.06
N GLY A 112 14.79 11.75 -22.64
CA GLY A 112 16.13 11.17 -22.69
C GLY A 112 16.65 10.60 -21.37
N ARG A 113 15.86 10.63 -20.28
CA ARG A 113 16.18 9.96 -19.01
C ARG A 113 15.32 8.72 -18.84
N SER A 114 15.93 7.61 -18.45
CA SER A 114 15.20 6.39 -18.10
C SER A 114 15.14 6.23 -16.58
N PHE A 115 13.93 6.06 -16.07
CA PHE A 115 13.66 5.68 -14.67
C PHE A 115 13.18 4.24 -14.54
N ARG A 116 13.28 3.46 -15.62
CA ARG A 116 12.78 2.10 -15.73
C ARG A 116 13.29 1.22 -14.59
N LYS A 117 14.61 1.25 -14.32
CA LYS A 117 15.20 0.40 -13.29
C LYS A 117 14.72 0.74 -11.88
N GLN A 118 14.56 2.03 -11.59
CA GLN A 118 14.07 2.50 -10.30
C GLN A 118 12.62 2.06 -10.08
N VAL A 119 11.79 2.13 -11.12
CA VAL A 119 10.40 1.72 -11.04
C VAL A 119 10.25 0.21 -10.97
N GLU A 120 11.04 -0.57 -11.72
CA GLU A 120 11.11 -2.03 -11.57
C GLU A 120 11.46 -2.46 -10.13
N LEU A 121 12.43 -1.79 -9.51
CA LEU A 121 12.80 -2.09 -8.12
C LEU A 121 11.70 -1.67 -7.13
N LEU A 122 11.01 -0.56 -7.40
CA LEU A 122 9.89 -0.11 -6.58
C LEU A 122 8.70 -1.07 -6.67
N ASP A 123 8.42 -1.58 -7.87
CA ASP A 123 7.37 -2.57 -8.16
C ASP A 123 7.62 -3.86 -7.38
N GLN A 124 8.81 -4.44 -7.55
CA GLN A 124 9.23 -5.64 -6.80
C GLN A 124 9.19 -5.44 -5.28
N ALA A 125 9.57 -4.26 -4.79
CA ALA A 125 9.50 -3.96 -3.37
C ALA A 125 8.05 -3.87 -2.86
N ALA A 126 7.14 -3.30 -3.65
CA ALA A 126 5.73 -3.21 -3.29
C ALA A 126 5.04 -4.58 -3.30
N GLU A 127 5.34 -5.41 -4.31
CA GLU A 127 4.87 -6.81 -4.38
C GLU A 127 5.37 -7.63 -3.18
N ALA A 128 6.66 -7.49 -2.84
CA ALA A 128 7.24 -8.18 -1.69
C ALA A 128 6.57 -7.74 -0.38
N VAL A 129 6.36 -6.44 -0.17
CA VAL A 129 5.64 -5.91 1.00
C VAL A 129 4.21 -6.47 1.06
N LEU A 130 3.48 -6.49 -0.06
CA LEU A 130 2.14 -7.07 -0.13
C LEU A 130 2.14 -8.56 0.24
N ALA A 131 3.09 -9.33 -0.29
CA ALA A 131 3.24 -10.74 0.03
C ALA A 131 3.52 -10.95 1.53
N MET A 132 4.47 -10.20 2.10
CA MET A 132 4.82 -10.25 3.51
C MET A 132 3.62 -9.91 4.40
N VAL A 133 2.87 -8.84 4.10
CA VAL A 133 1.67 -8.46 4.87
C VAL A 133 0.62 -9.57 4.86
N LYS A 134 0.39 -10.22 3.71
CA LYS A 134 -0.53 -11.37 3.59
C LYS A 134 -0.09 -12.59 4.41
N THR A 135 1.19 -12.72 4.73
CA THR A 135 1.65 -13.82 5.59
C THR A 135 1.36 -13.59 7.07
N LEU A 136 1.22 -12.35 7.53
CA LEU A 136 1.06 -12.02 8.95
C LEU A 136 -0.13 -12.74 9.60
N ARG A 137 -1.22 -12.95 8.85
CA ARG A 137 -2.42 -13.66 9.34
C ARG A 137 -2.15 -15.12 9.70
N LYS A 138 -1.09 -15.72 9.16
CA LYS A 138 -0.68 -17.11 9.45
C LYS A 138 0.20 -17.21 10.70
N GLY A 139 0.54 -16.07 11.30
CA GLY A 139 1.48 -15.95 12.41
C GLY A 139 2.88 -15.51 11.96
N THR A 140 3.69 -15.10 12.93
CA THR A 140 5.04 -14.57 12.75
C THR A 140 6.08 -15.68 12.95
N ASP A 141 6.19 -16.59 11.99
CA ASP A 141 7.34 -17.51 11.93
C ASP A 141 8.53 -16.84 11.24
N ILE A 142 9.63 -16.68 12.00
CA ILE A 142 10.85 -16.02 11.53
C ILE A 142 11.52 -16.82 10.40
N ALA A 143 11.38 -18.15 10.36
CA ALA A 143 11.95 -18.94 9.28
C ALA A 143 11.25 -18.62 7.95
N THR A 144 9.91 -18.65 7.94
CA THR A 144 9.08 -18.28 6.78
C THR A 144 9.35 -16.85 6.29
N ALA A 145 9.56 -15.89 7.20
CA ALA A 145 9.83 -14.50 6.84
C ALA A 145 11.21 -14.25 6.18
N ARG A 146 12.19 -15.15 6.35
CA ARG A 146 13.55 -15.01 5.77
C ARG A 146 13.67 -15.56 4.36
N GLU A 147 12.68 -16.34 3.90
CA GLU A 147 12.66 -16.97 2.57
C GLU A 147 11.92 -16.13 1.52
N MET A 148 11.25 -15.06 1.94
CA MET A 148 10.58 -14.07 1.07
C MET A 148 11.52 -12.92 0.72
#